data_AF-A0AAD5Q5R7-F1
#
_entry.id   AF-A0AAD5Q5R7-F1
#
_cell.length_a   1.000
_cell.length_b   1.000
_cell.length_c   1.000
_cell.angle_alpha   90.00
_cell.angle_beta   90.00
_cell.angle_gamma   90.00
#
_symmetry.space_group_name_H-M   'P 1'
#
loop_
_entity.id
_entity.type
_entity.pdbx_description
1 polymer ?
#
loop_
_entity_poly.entity_id
_entity_poly.type
_entity_poly.pdbx_seq_one_letter_code
_entity_poly.pdbx_strand_id
1 'polypeptide(L)'
;MSLATGASAVSAIEFLRICGRLKQLKRTGWVNNHVHLPESVADHMYRMGICGLLIDEVNPSVNRSKCIKMAIVHDLAESLVGDITPHDGRVSNEDKHRMEREALEKICATLGDSPAAAEIKSLWHEYEQGTTEEARMVKDFDKFEMILQADEYERAQDKRLDDFFRSTQGVFRTPLNVFCVLPPTALHSFTMAPSLVAVPTNLLLAELQKRIECAGKKERRTIFIGPPGCGKGTQSPLVKDEYCLCHLATGDMLRAAVREGTEMGLKAKAAMESGALVTDEIVIGIIKDAIKSPECRRGFILDGFPRTVVQAEKLDEMLAEEKTQVDKVINFNIPDTVLVDRIAGRRVHPASGRSYHVKFNPPKVEGKDDVTGEPLIQRKDDSVATLSTRLQAFHKQTQPVIDFYRKQGKLVEVNANTEMKNVTTQIRTTLGDN
;
A
#
# COMPACT_ATOMS: atom_id res chain seq x y z
N MET A 1 25.65 14.37 34.84
CA MET A 1 24.83 15.32 34.06
C MET A 1 25.48 16.69 34.17
N SER A 2 26.12 17.18 33.09
CA SER A 2 26.43 18.60 33.02
C SER A 2 25.09 19.31 32.81
N LEU A 3 24.61 20.04 33.81
CA LEU A 3 23.40 20.85 33.70
C LEU A 3 23.64 21.95 32.64
N ALA A 4 22.57 22.45 32.02
CA ALA A 4 22.65 23.63 31.15
C ALA A 4 23.45 24.72 31.88
N THR A 5 24.47 25.28 31.21
CA THR A 5 25.32 26.34 31.79
C THR A 5 24.43 27.46 32.32
N GLY A 6 24.39 27.63 33.65
CA GLY A 6 23.59 28.66 34.33
C GLY A 6 22.42 28.15 35.18
N ALA A 7 21.90 26.93 34.98
CA ALA A 7 20.83 26.37 35.82
C ALA A 7 21.41 25.57 37.00
N SER A 8 20.89 25.79 38.22
CA SER A 8 21.29 24.98 39.38
C SER A 8 20.58 23.62 39.37
N ALA A 9 21.15 22.61 40.03
CA ALA A 9 20.53 21.27 40.09
C ALA A 9 19.12 21.31 40.69
N VAL A 10 18.91 22.19 41.67
CA VAL A 10 17.61 22.40 42.32
C VAL A 10 16.61 23.02 41.32
N SER A 11 17.07 23.95 40.49
CA SER A 11 16.23 24.66 39.52
C SER A 11 15.79 23.74 38.37
N ALA A 12 16.68 22.85 37.91
CA ALA A 12 16.34 21.82 36.93
C ALA A 12 15.34 20.77 37.48
N ILE A 13 15.47 20.38 38.75
CA ILE A 13 14.50 19.46 39.38
C ILE A 13 13.11 20.10 39.46
N GLU A 14 13.03 21.39 39.80
CA GLU A 14 11.74 22.08 39.88
C GLU A 14 11.08 22.20 38.51
N PHE A 15 11.86 22.58 37.47
CA PHE A 15 11.40 22.55 36.09
C PHE A 15 10.81 21.17 35.71
N LEU A 16 11.56 20.09 35.96
CA LEU A 16 11.13 18.73 35.64
C LEU A 16 9.90 18.29 36.44
N ARG A 17 9.73 18.75 37.69
CA ARG A 17 8.52 18.50 38.49
C ARG A 17 7.30 19.20 37.89
N ILE A 18 7.45 20.42 37.40
CA ILE A 18 6.37 21.13 36.71
C ILE A 18 6.00 20.38 35.43
N CYS A 19 6.97 20.06 34.56
CA CYS A 19 6.73 19.25 33.37
C CYS A 19 6.06 17.91 33.69
N GLY A 20 6.45 17.28 34.81
CA GLY A 20 5.91 16.00 35.27
C GLY A 20 4.39 16.01 35.53
N ARG A 21 3.77 17.17 35.75
CA ARG A 21 2.32 17.31 35.92
C ARG A 21 1.54 16.92 34.66
N LEU A 22 2.12 17.14 33.48
CA LEU A 22 1.53 16.77 32.20
C LEU A 22 1.27 15.26 32.06
N LYS A 23 2.01 14.43 32.79
CA LYS A 23 1.81 12.97 32.83
C LYS A 23 0.50 12.54 33.50
N GLN A 24 -0.07 13.42 34.32
CA GLN A 24 -1.30 13.17 35.06
C GLN A 24 -2.47 13.99 34.51
N LEU A 25 -2.19 15.11 33.84
CA LEU A 25 -3.20 15.95 33.20
C LEU A 25 -3.80 15.21 31.99
N LYS A 26 -5.06 14.81 32.11
CA LYS A 26 -5.81 14.17 31.02
C LYS A 26 -6.35 15.21 30.06
N ARG A 27 -6.33 14.91 28.77
CA ARG A 27 -6.87 15.83 27.76
C ARG A 27 -8.38 15.98 27.94
N THR A 28 -8.82 17.20 28.19
CA THR A 28 -10.18 17.59 28.52
C THR A 28 -11.14 17.18 27.40
N GLY A 29 -10.73 17.26 26.13
CA GLY A 29 -11.53 16.79 24.99
C GLY A 29 -11.97 15.33 25.11
N TRP A 30 -11.07 14.43 25.51
CA TRP A 30 -11.37 13.00 25.69
C TRP A 30 -12.19 12.75 26.96
N VAL A 31 -11.87 13.45 28.05
CA VAL A 31 -12.63 13.36 29.32
C VAL A 31 -14.10 13.75 29.10
N ASN A 32 -14.34 14.84 28.37
CA ASN A 32 -15.67 15.35 28.06
C ASN A 32 -16.48 14.39 27.17
N ASN A 33 -15.79 13.59 26.34
CA ASN A 33 -16.42 12.53 25.52
C ASN A 33 -16.51 11.17 26.26
N HIS A 34 -16.24 11.16 27.56
CA HIS A 34 -16.29 9.99 28.42
C HIS A 34 -15.42 8.83 27.91
N VAL A 35 -14.28 9.13 27.29
CA VAL A 35 -13.28 8.13 26.91
C VAL A 35 -12.76 7.47 28.19
N HIS A 36 -12.75 6.14 28.22
CA HIS A 36 -12.19 5.38 29.33
C HIS A 36 -10.66 5.40 29.25
N LEU A 37 -10.00 5.75 30.36
CA LEU A 37 -8.54 5.91 30.44
C LEU A 37 -7.96 6.77 29.31
N PRO A 38 -8.39 8.05 29.21
CA PRO A 38 -7.89 8.93 28.17
C PRO A 38 -6.38 9.17 28.33
N GLU A 39 -5.73 9.49 27.23
CA GLU A 39 -4.33 9.90 27.21
C GLU A 39 -4.10 11.17 28.06
N SER A 40 -2.88 11.33 28.54
CA SER A 40 -2.41 12.57 29.15
C SER A 40 -1.85 13.54 28.11
N VAL A 41 -1.72 14.81 28.47
CA VAL A 41 -1.06 15.81 27.60
C VAL A 41 0.37 15.38 27.26
N ALA A 42 1.07 14.74 28.20
CA ALA A 42 2.40 14.20 27.94
C ALA A 42 2.42 13.05 26.90
N ASP A 43 1.37 12.21 26.86
CA ASP A 43 1.27 11.11 25.89
C ASP A 43 1.08 11.67 24.47
N HIS A 44 0.20 12.67 24.32
CA HIS A 44 -0.02 13.42 23.09
C HIS A 44 1.27 14.08 22.57
N MET A 45 1.94 14.86 23.43
CA MET A 45 3.20 15.53 23.08
C MET A 45 4.30 14.54 22.70
N TYR A 46 4.34 13.37 23.35
CA TYR A 46 5.29 12.30 23.01
C TYR A 46 5.03 11.78 21.59
N ARG A 47 3.79 11.44 21.25
CA ARG A 47 3.44 10.93 19.91
C ARG A 47 3.66 11.99 18.82
N MET A 48 3.40 13.26 19.09
CA MET A 48 3.78 14.35 18.18
C MET A 48 5.30 14.44 17.98
N GLY A 49 6.10 14.25 19.03
CA GLY A 49 7.56 14.13 18.92
C GLY A 49 7.98 12.98 18.00
N ILE A 50 7.28 11.84 18.07
CA ILE A 50 7.47 10.71 17.15
C ILE A 50 7.06 11.07 15.71
N CYS A 51 5.98 11.81 15.49
CA CYS A 51 5.62 12.33 14.17
C CYS A 51 6.75 13.17 13.57
N GLY A 52 7.44 13.97 14.38
CA GLY A 52 8.62 14.72 13.97
C GLY A 52 9.77 13.86 13.45
N LEU A 53 9.93 12.61 13.93
CA LEU A 53 10.96 11.69 13.43
C LEU A 53 10.67 11.17 12.01
N LEU A 54 9.42 11.27 11.54
CA LEU A 54 9.00 10.82 10.22
C LEU A 54 9.25 11.85 9.12
N ILE A 55 9.75 13.04 9.47
CA ILE A 55 10.15 14.06 8.48
C ILE A 55 11.38 13.54 7.73
N ASP A 56 11.21 13.37 6.41
CA ASP A 56 12.26 12.90 5.51
C ASP A 56 13.44 13.88 5.46
N GLU A 57 14.66 13.36 5.63
CA GLU A 57 15.90 14.15 5.54
C GLU A 57 16.17 14.66 4.12
N VAL A 58 15.47 14.14 3.11
CA VAL A 58 15.61 14.55 1.70
C VAL A 58 14.93 15.90 1.40
N ASN A 59 14.09 16.43 2.30
CA ASN A 59 13.52 17.77 2.15
C ASN A 59 14.34 18.81 2.95
N PRO A 60 15.24 19.59 2.31
CA PRO A 60 16.13 20.52 3.01
C PRO A 60 15.43 21.76 3.61
N SER A 61 14.12 21.96 3.39
CA SER A 61 13.43 23.18 3.83
C SER A 61 12.98 23.15 5.31
N VAL A 62 12.81 21.97 5.91
CA VAL A 62 12.25 21.82 7.27
C VAL A 62 13.27 21.21 8.23
N ASN A 63 13.56 21.90 9.34
CA ASN A 63 14.47 21.37 10.35
C ASN A 63 13.78 20.33 11.25
N ARG A 64 14.03 19.04 10.98
CA ARG A 64 13.50 17.90 11.76
C ARG A 64 13.73 18.04 13.26
N SER A 65 14.95 18.34 13.69
CA SER A 65 15.29 18.45 15.11
C SER A 65 14.51 19.57 15.79
N LYS A 66 14.26 20.67 15.07
CA LYS A 66 13.45 21.78 15.55
C LYS A 66 11.98 21.39 15.71
N CYS A 67 11.41 20.68 14.72
CA CYS A 67 10.02 20.18 14.82
C CYS A 67 9.82 19.27 16.03
N ILE A 68 10.75 18.34 16.28
CA ILE A 68 10.69 17.44 17.45
C ILE A 68 10.74 18.25 18.75
N LYS A 69 11.70 19.19 18.86
CA LYS A 69 11.83 20.04 20.05
C LYS A 69 10.59 20.92 20.27
N MET A 70 10.00 21.44 19.21
CA MET A 70 8.79 22.25 19.27
C MET A 70 7.58 21.41 19.74
N ALA A 71 7.40 20.20 19.20
CA ALA A 71 6.34 19.29 19.60
C ALA A 71 6.37 18.96 21.10
N ILE A 72 7.55 18.73 21.67
CA ILE A 72 7.70 18.39 23.10
C ILE A 72 7.60 19.59 24.06
N VAL A 73 7.42 20.82 23.57
CA VAL A 73 7.26 22.01 24.43
C VAL A 73 5.98 22.79 24.16
N HIS A 74 5.23 22.49 23.11
CA HIS A 74 4.11 23.33 22.67
C HIS A 74 3.00 23.48 23.73
N ASP A 75 2.63 22.39 24.42
CA ASP A 75 1.65 22.40 25.52
C ASP A 75 2.28 22.49 26.92
N LEU A 76 3.54 22.92 27.02
CA LEU A 76 4.23 22.97 28.31
C LEU A 76 3.52 23.87 29.34
N ALA A 77 2.87 24.93 28.87
CA ALA A 77 2.08 25.85 29.70
C ALA A 77 0.92 25.16 30.45
N GLU A 78 0.33 24.11 29.87
CA GLU A 78 -0.80 23.38 30.44
C GLU A 78 -0.46 22.71 31.78
N SER A 79 0.83 22.48 32.05
CA SER A 79 1.32 21.99 33.34
C SER A 79 0.94 22.88 34.53
N LEU A 80 0.64 24.16 34.27
CA LEU A 80 0.18 25.13 35.27
C LEU A 80 -1.27 25.58 35.04
N VAL A 81 -1.73 25.69 33.80
CA VAL A 81 -3.07 26.24 33.49
C VAL A 81 -4.15 25.18 33.25
N GLY A 82 -3.76 23.92 33.05
CA GLY A 82 -4.63 22.83 32.62
C GLY A 82 -4.88 22.84 31.10
N ASP A 83 -5.48 21.76 30.60
CA ASP A 83 -5.90 21.66 29.19
C ASP A 83 -7.24 22.42 29.01
N ILE A 84 -7.14 23.68 28.57
CA ILE A 84 -8.28 24.58 28.39
C ILE A 84 -8.84 24.41 26.98
N THR A 85 -10.10 23.94 26.88
CA THR A 85 -10.75 23.73 25.59
C THR A 85 -11.60 24.94 25.16
N PRO A 86 -11.75 25.22 23.85
CA PRO A 86 -12.63 26.28 23.36
C PRO A 86 -14.11 26.11 23.76
N HIS A 87 -14.52 24.88 24.07
CA HIS A 87 -15.89 24.55 24.45
C HIS A 87 -16.22 24.78 25.93
N ASP A 88 -15.21 25.06 26.78
CA ASP A 88 -15.43 25.26 28.21
C ASP A 88 -16.22 26.54 28.53
N GLY A 89 -16.30 27.51 27.62
CA GLY A 89 -17.08 28.75 27.75
C GLY A 89 -16.69 29.66 28.92
N ARG A 90 -15.68 29.27 29.72
CA ARG A 90 -15.23 29.94 30.94
C ARG A 90 -14.11 30.93 30.72
N VAL A 91 -13.36 30.82 29.62
CA VAL A 91 -12.14 31.59 29.34
C VAL A 91 -12.17 32.01 27.87
N SER A 92 -11.92 33.29 27.58
CA SER A 92 -11.81 33.78 26.20
C SER A 92 -10.53 33.26 25.54
N ASN A 93 -10.47 33.20 24.20
CA ASN A 93 -9.22 32.82 23.51
C ASN A 93 -8.07 33.76 23.88
N GLU A 94 -8.33 35.06 24.04
CA GLU A 94 -7.32 36.04 24.47
C GLU A 94 -6.80 35.76 25.88
N ASP A 95 -7.70 35.43 26.81
CA ASP A 95 -7.32 35.06 28.18
C ASP A 95 -6.58 33.73 28.21
N LYS A 96 -6.97 32.75 27.39
CA LYS A 96 -6.24 31.48 27.25
C LYS A 96 -4.78 31.75 26.85
N HIS A 97 -4.57 32.47 25.75
CA HIS A 97 -3.23 32.80 25.28
C HIS A 97 -2.42 33.64 26.29
N ARG A 98 -3.08 34.52 27.04
CA ARG A 98 -2.42 35.30 28.11
C ARG A 98 -1.98 34.40 29.26
N MET A 99 -2.87 33.53 29.74
CA MET A 99 -2.59 32.59 30.83
C MET A 99 -1.47 31.62 30.47
N GLU A 100 -1.50 31.06 29.26
CA GLU A 100 -0.46 30.14 28.79
C GLU A 100 0.91 30.82 28.68
N ARG A 101 0.94 32.07 28.19
CA ARG A 101 2.16 32.87 28.11
C ARG A 101 2.74 33.16 29.50
N GLU A 102 1.90 33.58 30.44
CA GLU A 102 2.30 33.82 31.83
C GLU A 102 2.80 32.53 32.52
N ALA A 103 2.19 31.39 32.19
CA ALA A 103 2.61 30.09 32.69
C ALA A 103 3.97 29.67 32.12
N LEU A 104 4.18 29.81 30.81
CA LEU A 104 5.46 29.52 30.19
C LEU A 104 6.59 30.38 30.78
N GLU A 105 6.34 31.67 31.03
CA GLU A 105 7.28 32.57 31.68
C GLU A 105 7.67 32.07 33.07
N LYS A 106 6.69 31.65 33.88
CA LYS A 106 6.95 31.06 35.21
C LYS A 106 7.75 29.75 35.12
N ILE A 107 7.43 28.89 34.16
CA ILE A 107 8.16 27.63 33.94
C ILE A 107 9.60 27.92 33.57
N CYS A 108 9.85 28.82 32.62
CA CYS A 108 11.20 29.15 32.17
C CYS A 108 12.00 29.89 33.24
N ALA A 109 11.37 30.69 34.11
CA ALA A 109 12.02 31.34 35.24
C ALA A 109 12.68 30.33 36.21
N THR A 110 12.16 29.10 36.30
CA THR A 110 12.80 28.03 37.09
C THR A 110 14.15 27.60 36.53
N LEU A 111 14.44 27.90 35.26
CA LEU A 111 15.73 27.63 34.62
C LEU A 111 16.65 28.85 34.58
N GLY A 112 16.25 29.99 35.16
CA GLY A 112 16.99 31.25 35.11
C GLY A 112 17.26 31.73 33.67
N ASP A 113 18.32 32.53 33.48
CA ASP A 113 18.76 33.03 32.18
C ASP A 113 19.57 31.97 31.37
N SER A 114 19.24 30.69 31.52
CA SER A 114 19.95 29.62 30.84
C SER A 114 19.60 29.55 29.35
N PRO A 115 20.52 29.04 28.49
CA PRO A 115 20.23 28.82 27.08
C PRO A 115 19.01 27.91 26.83
N ALA A 116 18.75 26.96 27.74
CA ALA A 116 17.60 26.07 27.66
C ALA A 116 16.28 26.84 27.84
N ALA A 117 16.21 27.76 28.80
CA ALA A 117 15.03 28.60 28.99
C ALA A 117 14.76 29.47 27.74
N ALA A 118 15.80 30.05 27.16
CA ALA A 118 15.69 30.84 25.93
C ALA A 118 15.20 30.00 24.73
N GLU A 119 15.72 28.78 24.55
CA GLU A 119 15.30 27.86 23.48
C GLU A 119 13.83 27.45 23.64
N ILE A 120 13.39 27.07 24.85
CA ILE A 120 12.00 26.69 25.13
C ILE A 120 11.05 27.84 24.80
N LYS A 121 11.34 29.07 25.27
CA LYS A 121 10.54 30.25 24.95
C LYS A 121 10.45 30.51 23.45
N SER A 122 11.58 30.44 22.76
CA SER A 122 11.64 30.66 21.31
C SER A 122 10.78 29.64 20.55
N LEU A 123 10.89 28.36 20.88
CA LEU A 123 10.12 27.29 20.22
C LEU A 123 8.63 27.43 20.49
N TRP A 124 8.24 27.73 21.73
CA TRP A 124 6.83 27.91 22.09
C TRP A 124 6.21 29.12 21.37
N HIS A 125 6.90 30.27 21.36
CA HIS A 125 6.42 31.44 20.63
C HIS A 125 6.31 31.22 19.12
N GLU A 126 7.26 30.49 18.54
CA GLU A 126 7.21 30.16 17.12
C GLU A 126 6.03 29.25 16.80
N TYR A 127 5.76 28.23 17.64
CA TYR A 127 4.58 27.39 17.52
C TYR A 127 3.29 28.22 17.57
N GLU A 128 3.15 29.10 18.56
CA GLU A 128 1.96 29.94 18.72
C GLU A 128 1.71 30.86 17.53
N GLN A 129 2.77 31.43 16.96
CA GLN A 129 2.66 32.27 15.76
C GLN A 129 2.25 31.46 14.53
N GLY A 130 2.72 30.21 14.39
CA GLY A 130 2.32 29.33 13.29
C GLY A 130 2.74 29.83 11.90
N THR A 131 3.76 30.69 11.83
CA THR A 131 4.18 31.37 10.60
C THR A 131 5.35 30.67 9.89
N THR A 132 6.20 29.93 10.59
CA THR A 132 7.32 29.18 10.01
C THR A 132 6.86 27.85 9.42
N GLU A 133 7.67 27.25 8.54
CA GLU A 133 7.37 25.93 7.98
C GLU A 133 7.33 24.86 9.08
N GLU A 134 8.28 24.90 10.02
CA GLU A 134 8.31 24.01 11.18
C GLU A 134 7.06 24.17 12.04
N ALA A 135 6.65 25.40 12.38
CA ALA A 135 5.47 25.61 13.21
C ALA A 135 4.18 25.16 12.52
N ARG A 136 4.05 25.38 11.20
CA ARG A 136 2.90 24.87 10.43
C ARG A 136 2.88 23.34 10.42
N MET A 137 4.03 22.71 10.26
CA MET A 137 4.13 21.25 10.28
C MET A 137 3.79 20.67 11.66
N VAL A 138 4.28 21.27 12.74
CA VAL A 138 3.97 20.80 14.11
C VAL A 138 2.50 21.05 14.45
N LYS A 139 1.87 22.14 13.98
CA LYS A 139 0.41 22.35 14.08
C LYS A 139 -0.41 21.38 13.22
N ASP A 140 0.18 20.79 12.19
CA ASP A 140 -0.45 19.71 11.43
C ASP A 140 -0.29 18.38 12.17
N PHE A 141 0.86 18.13 12.82
CA PHE A 141 1.03 16.97 13.70
C PHE A 141 0.07 16.98 14.88
N ASP A 142 -0.16 18.11 15.52
CA ASP A 142 -1.13 18.27 16.61
C ASP A 142 -2.53 17.75 16.20
N LYS A 143 -3.03 18.23 15.05
CA LYS A 143 -4.32 17.79 14.51
C LYS A 143 -4.32 16.33 14.06
N PHE A 144 -3.26 15.90 13.39
CA PHE A 144 -3.13 14.54 12.88
C PHE A 144 -3.10 13.51 14.00
N GLU A 145 -2.31 13.79 15.04
CA GLU A 145 -2.22 12.96 16.23
C GLU A 145 -3.59 12.84 16.90
N MET A 146 -4.29 13.95 17.08
CA MET A 146 -5.62 13.98 17.69
C MET A 146 -6.64 13.10 16.93
N ILE A 147 -6.70 13.18 15.59
CA ILE A 147 -7.65 12.36 14.81
C ILE A 147 -7.24 10.89 14.74
N LEU A 148 -5.94 10.60 14.78
CA LEU A 148 -5.45 9.23 14.85
C LEU A 148 -5.81 8.61 16.20
N GLN A 149 -5.67 9.36 17.28
CA GLN A 149 -6.05 8.95 18.61
C GLN A 149 -7.58 8.79 18.75
N ALA A 150 -8.37 9.63 18.08
CA ALA A 150 -9.83 9.48 18.00
C ALA A 150 -10.23 8.14 17.35
N ASP A 151 -9.67 7.81 16.18
CA ASP A 151 -9.95 6.54 15.46
C ASP A 151 -9.60 5.32 16.33
N GLU A 152 -8.48 5.37 17.06
CA GLU A 152 -8.11 4.31 18.00
C GLU A 152 -9.14 4.16 19.13
N TYR A 153 -9.67 5.26 19.67
CA TYR A 153 -10.71 5.20 20.70
C TYR A 153 -12.06 4.73 20.18
N GLU A 154 -12.49 5.14 18.98
CA GLU A 154 -13.73 4.63 18.37
C GLU A 154 -13.67 3.12 18.20
N ARG A 155 -12.55 2.61 17.68
CA ARG A 155 -12.33 1.17 17.48
C ARG A 155 -12.27 0.39 18.79
N ALA A 156 -11.60 0.94 19.80
CA ALA A 156 -11.36 0.23 21.05
C ALA A 156 -12.52 0.30 22.05
N GLN A 157 -13.33 1.37 21.99
CA GLN A 157 -14.30 1.69 23.04
C GLN A 157 -15.73 1.92 22.53
N ASP A 158 -16.02 1.69 21.25
CA ASP A 158 -17.33 1.88 20.63
C ASP A 158 -17.90 3.29 20.88
N LYS A 159 -17.05 4.28 20.66
CA LYS A 159 -17.37 5.71 20.82
C LYS A 159 -17.68 6.34 19.47
N ARG A 160 -18.46 7.43 19.48
CA ARG A 160 -18.63 8.33 18.33
C ARG A 160 -17.93 9.63 18.64
N LEU A 161 -16.86 9.92 17.91
CA LEU A 161 -15.96 11.05 18.05
C LEU A 161 -15.91 11.88 16.75
N ASP A 162 -16.97 11.82 15.94
CA ASP A 162 -17.12 12.51 14.65
C ASP A 162 -16.72 14.00 14.68
N ASP A 163 -16.96 14.69 15.79
CA ASP A 163 -16.62 16.11 15.98
C ASP A 163 -15.12 16.39 15.83
N PHE A 164 -14.27 15.48 16.30
CA PHE A 164 -12.82 15.60 16.17
C PHE A 164 -12.40 15.54 14.70
N PHE A 165 -12.95 14.62 13.92
CA PHE A 165 -12.68 14.51 12.49
C PHE A 165 -13.23 15.68 11.68
N ARG A 166 -14.43 16.17 12.02
CA ARG A 166 -15.03 17.34 11.36
C ARG A 166 -14.19 18.60 11.58
N SER A 167 -13.61 18.75 12.78
CA SER A 167 -12.78 19.91 13.12
C SER A 167 -11.49 20.03 12.27
N THR A 168 -11.03 18.95 11.63
CA THR A 168 -9.78 18.94 10.85
C THR A 168 -9.98 19.03 9.34
N GLN A 169 -11.22 19.03 8.84
CA GLN A 169 -11.50 19.07 7.40
C GLN A 169 -10.99 20.35 6.74
N GLY A 170 -10.06 20.23 5.79
CA GLY A 170 -9.50 21.36 5.04
C GLY A 170 -8.52 22.24 5.82
N VAL A 171 -8.08 21.79 7.01
CA VAL A 171 -7.22 22.60 7.91
C VAL A 171 -5.73 22.26 7.79
N PHE A 172 -5.37 21.11 7.22
CA PHE A 172 -3.97 20.70 7.00
C PHE A 172 -3.30 21.62 5.97
N ARG A 173 -2.13 22.17 6.31
CA ARG A 173 -1.43 23.19 5.50
C ARG A 173 -0.22 22.62 4.77
N THR A 174 0.34 21.54 5.29
CA THR A 174 1.46 20.82 4.68
C THR A 174 0.90 19.68 3.81
N PRO A 175 1.38 19.53 2.57
CA PRO A 175 1.15 18.29 1.82
C PRO A 175 1.96 17.21 2.52
N LEU A 176 1.36 16.53 3.50
CA LEU A 176 1.84 15.27 4.03
C LEU A 176 1.78 14.27 2.86
N ASN A 177 2.82 14.25 2.04
CA ASN A 177 3.08 13.19 1.10
C ASN A 177 3.43 11.95 1.93
N VAL A 178 2.40 11.26 2.43
CA VAL A 178 2.32 9.84 2.86
C VAL A 178 1.06 9.69 3.71
N PHE A 179 0.04 9.05 3.12
CA PHE A 179 -1.11 8.38 3.72
C PHE A 179 -2.14 9.20 4.54
N CYS A 180 -3.41 8.93 4.23
CA CYS A 180 -4.60 9.23 5.03
C CYS A 180 -5.20 10.64 4.97
N VAL A 181 -5.94 10.92 3.90
CA VAL A 181 -7.26 11.57 4.00
C VAL A 181 -8.19 10.91 2.98
N LEU A 182 -8.92 9.87 3.39
CA LEU A 182 -10.11 9.42 2.64
C LEU A 182 -11.36 10.00 3.31
N PRO A 183 -12.36 10.47 2.55
CA PRO A 183 -13.58 11.04 3.10
C PRO A 183 -14.43 10.00 3.84
N PRO A 184 -15.26 10.41 4.83
CA PRO A 184 -16.03 9.50 5.69
C PRO A 184 -17.07 8.61 4.99
N THR A 185 -17.33 8.83 3.69
CA THR A 185 -18.32 8.09 2.92
C THR A 185 -17.78 6.83 2.25
N ALA A 186 -16.47 6.57 2.30
CA ALA A 186 -15.83 5.42 1.63
C ALA A 186 -15.61 4.18 2.54
N LEU A 187 -15.99 4.24 3.83
CA LEU A 187 -15.65 3.20 4.80
C LEU A 187 -16.62 2.01 4.91
N HIS A 188 -17.73 1.99 4.16
CA HIS A 188 -18.69 0.88 4.21
C HIS A 188 -18.49 -0.23 3.16
N SER A 189 -17.44 -0.17 2.33
CA SER A 189 -17.24 -1.22 1.30
C SER A 189 -15.79 -1.66 1.04
N PHE A 190 -14.82 -1.19 1.83
CA PHE A 190 -13.48 -1.78 1.80
C PHE A 190 -13.35 -2.79 2.92
N THR A 191 -13.25 -4.07 2.55
CA THR A 191 -12.62 -5.09 3.40
C THR A 191 -11.27 -4.53 3.85
N MET A 192 -11.18 -4.14 5.12
CA MET A 192 -9.94 -3.64 5.71
C MET A 192 -8.85 -4.69 5.52
N ALA A 193 -7.74 -4.30 4.89
CA ALA A 193 -6.52 -5.08 5.01
C ALA A 193 -6.23 -5.26 6.51
N PRO A 194 -5.97 -6.49 6.99
CA PRO A 194 -5.81 -6.75 8.42
C PRO A 194 -4.67 -5.90 8.99
N SER A 195 -4.92 -5.25 10.12
CA SER A 195 -3.88 -4.58 10.92
C SER A 195 -2.76 -5.58 11.23
N LEU A 196 -1.50 -5.15 11.10
CA LEU A 196 -0.33 -5.99 11.40
C LEU A 196 -0.33 -6.52 12.84
N VAL A 197 -1.05 -5.86 13.75
CA VAL A 197 -1.24 -6.29 15.15
C VAL A 197 -1.99 -7.63 15.24
N ALA A 198 -2.87 -7.93 14.28
CA ALA A 198 -3.64 -9.17 14.24
C ALA A 198 -2.90 -10.31 13.50
N VAL A 199 -1.74 -10.06 12.92
CA VAL A 199 -0.98 -11.05 12.14
C VAL A 199 0.01 -11.77 13.06
N PRO A 200 -0.08 -13.11 13.21
CA PRO A 200 0.89 -13.89 13.98
C PRO A 200 2.34 -13.60 13.60
N THR A 201 3.23 -13.47 14.59
CA THR A 201 4.65 -13.11 14.39
C THR A 201 5.36 -14.02 13.38
N ASN A 202 5.03 -15.31 13.34
CA ASN A 202 5.61 -16.24 12.37
C ASN A 202 5.23 -15.90 10.91
N LEU A 203 4.01 -15.40 10.66
CA LEU A 203 3.59 -14.93 9.34
C LEU A 203 4.27 -13.60 8.98
N LEU A 204 4.42 -12.69 9.96
CA LEU A 204 5.18 -11.45 9.78
C LEU A 204 6.64 -11.74 9.42
N LEU A 205 7.29 -12.66 10.14
CA LEU A 205 8.68 -13.07 9.87
C LEU A 205 8.80 -13.77 8.51
N ALA A 206 7.84 -14.62 8.13
CA ALA A 206 7.83 -15.25 6.80
C ALA A 206 7.67 -14.22 5.67
N GLU A 207 6.81 -13.22 5.85
CA GLU A 207 6.63 -12.13 4.88
C GLU A 207 7.86 -11.21 4.82
N LEU A 208 8.48 -10.89 5.97
CA LEU A 208 9.74 -10.13 6.02
C LEU A 208 10.88 -10.88 5.32
N GLN A 209 11.02 -12.18 5.59
CA GLN A 209 11.98 -13.05 4.93
C GLN A 209 11.75 -13.05 3.41
N LYS A 210 10.50 -13.21 2.96
CA LYS A 210 10.14 -13.11 1.55
C LYS A 210 10.57 -11.77 0.97
N ARG A 211 10.27 -10.64 1.63
CA ARG A 211 10.67 -9.30 1.17
C ARG A 211 12.19 -9.12 1.09
N ILE A 212 12.94 -9.64 2.05
CA ILE A 212 14.42 -9.61 2.05
C ILE A 212 14.98 -10.40 0.86
N GLU A 213 14.48 -11.61 0.63
CA GLU A 213 14.85 -12.44 -0.53
C GLU A 213 14.52 -11.76 -1.86
N CYS A 214 13.40 -11.04 -1.89
CA CYS A 214 12.97 -10.27 -3.04
C CYS A 214 13.82 -9.02 -3.28
N ALA A 215 14.29 -8.33 -2.23
CA ALA A 215 15.00 -7.05 -2.36
C ALA A 215 16.29 -7.17 -3.21
N GLY A 216 16.97 -8.32 -3.16
CA GLY A 216 18.18 -8.58 -3.96
C GLY A 216 17.93 -9.00 -5.41
N LYS A 217 16.67 -9.28 -5.80
CA LYS A 217 16.36 -9.76 -7.15
C LYS A 217 16.17 -8.60 -8.12
N LYS A 218 16.63 -8.76 -9.36
CA LYS A 218 16.47 -7.76 -10.43
C LYS A 218 15.01 -7.52 -10.75
N GLU A 219 14.67 -6.28 -11.07
CA GLU A 219 13.36 -5.97 -11.66
C GLU A 219 13.22 -6.64 -13.03
N ARG A 220 12.03 -7.16 -13.34
CA ARG A 220 11.76 -7.83 -14.62
C ARG A 220 10.33 -7.58 -15.12
N ARG A 221 10.20 -7.18 -16.37
CA ARG A 221 8.95 -6.94 -17.09
C ARG A 221 8.87 -7.96 -18.23
N THR A 222 8.19 -9.07 -17.97
CA THR A 222 8.16 -10.22 -18.88
C THR A 222 6.75 -10.50 -19.40
N ILE A 223 6.67 -11.04 -20.61
CA ILE A 223 5.41 -11.37 -21.28
C ILE A 223 5.38 -12.86 -21.56
N PHE A 224 4.28 -13.53 -21.21
CA PHE A 224 4.07 -14.94 -21.54
C PHE A 224 3.08 -15.06 -22.69
N ILE A 225 3.58 -15.53 -23.83
CA ILE A 225 2.80 -15.76 -25.06
C ILE A 225 2.67 -17.27 -25.29
N GLY A 226 1.53 -17.70 -25.81
CA GLY A 226 1.32 -19.06 -26.26
C GLY A 226 -0.17 -19.40 -26.35
N PRO A 227 -0.53 -20.50 -27.00
CA PRO A 227 -1.91 -20.86 -27.22
C PRO A 227 -2.64 -21.21 -25.89
N PRO A 228 -3.98 -21.23 -25.87
CA PRO A 228 -4.72 -21.70 -24.70
C PRO A 228 -4.32 -23.13 -24.33
N GLY A 229 -4.02 -23.39 -23.05
CA GLY A 229 -3.64 -24.72 -22.57
C GLY A 229 -2.15 -25.03 -22.65
N CYS A 230 -1.31 -24.09 -23.14
CA CYS A 230 0.14 -24.31 -23.22
C CYS A 230 0.87 -24.34 -21.86
N GLY A 231 0.23 -23.89 -20.77
CA GLY A 231 0.80 -23.95 -19.41
C GLY A 231 1.19 -22.61 -18.78
N LYS A 232 0.85 -21.47 -19.39
CA LYS A 232 1.10 -20.12 -18.81
C LYS A 232 0.60 -19.99 -17.38
N GLY A 233 -0.69 -20.25 -17.13
CA GLY A 233 -1.28 -20.16 -15.80
C GLY A 233 -0.70 -21.15 -14.76
N THR A 234 0.08 -22.14 -15.20
CA THR A 234 0.85 -23.02 -14.31
C THR A 234 2.21 -22.41 -13.98
N GLN A 235 2.88 -21.79 -14.96
CA GLN A 235 4.23 -21.23 -14.78
C GLN A 235 4.23 -19.80 -14.21
N SER A 236 3.26 -18.96 -14.57
CA SER A 236 3.21 -17.56 -14.12
C SER A 236 3.18 -17.41 -12.61
N PRO A 237 2.41 -18.20 -11.82
CA PRO A 237 2.46 -18.13 -10.36
C PRO A 237 3.82 -18.54 -9.78
N LEU A 238 4.48 -19.55 -10.36
CA LEU A 238 5.81 -19.99 -9.92
C LEU A 238 6.84 -18.86 -10.12
N VAL A 239 6.82 -18.24 -11.30
CA VAL A 239 7.70 -17.12 -11.67
C VAL A 239 7.36 -15.88 -10.86
N LYS A 240 6.07 -15.65 -10.56
CA LYS A 240 5.59 -14.57 -9.68
C LYS A 240 6.25 -14.69 -8.32
N ASP A 241 6.13 -15.84 -7.67
CA ASP A 241 6.68 -16.04 -6.32
C ASP A 241 8.21 -16.08 -6.31
N GLU A 242 8.83 -16.69 -7.32
CA GLU A 242 10.28 -16.84 -7.41
C GLU A 242 11.00 -15.53 -7.71
N TYR A 243 10.44 -14.62 -8.51
CA TYR A 243 11.07 -13.32 -8.82
C TYR A 243 10.43 -12.14 -8.11
N CYS A 244 9.32 -12.38 -7.41
CA CYS A 244 8.48 -11.40 -6.74
C CYS A 244 8.09 -10.25 -7.66
N LEU A 245 7.51 -10.68 -8.78
CA LEU A 245 6.84 -9.84 -9.78
C LEU A 245 5.35 -9.86 -9.50
N CYS A 246 4.59 -8.89 -10.02
CA CYS A 246 3.13 -9.05 -10.05
C CYS A 246 2.72 -9.93 -11.23
N HIS A 247 1.61 -10.66 -11.11
CA HIS A 247 1.06 -11.48 -12.19
C HIS A 247 -0.23 -10.85 -12.70
N LEU A 248 -0.18 -10.33 -13.92
CA LEU A 248 -1.32 -9.69 -14.58
C LEU A 248 -1.90 -10.65 -15.63
N ALA A 249 -2.86 -11.47 -15.19
CA ALA A 249 -3.59 -12.37 -16.07
C ALA A 249 -4.85 -11.69 -16.61
N THR A 250 -4.79 -11.14 -17.81
CA THR A 250 -5.93 -10.42 -18.43
C THR A 250 -7.20 -11.25 -18.48
N GLY A 251 -7.08 -12.56 -18.73
CA GLY A 251 -8.24 -13.45 -18.73
C GLY A 251 -8.92 -13.55 -17.36
N ASP A 252 -8.15 -13.59 -16.26
CA ASP A 252 -8.72 -13.66 -14.91
C ASP A 252 -9.26 -12.30 -14.46
N MET A 253 -8.57 -11.21 -14.82
CA MET A 253 -9.06 -9.83 -14.58
C MET A 253 -10.40 -9.57 -15.28
N LEU A 254 -10.53 -9.97 -16.54
CA LEU A 254 -11.79 -9.86 -17.28
C LEU A 254 -12.89 -10.76 -16.69
N ARG A 255 -12.57 -11.98 -16.25
CA ARG A 255 -13.54 -12.88 -15.58
C ARG A 255 -14.01 -12.29 -14.24
N ALA A 256 -13.11 -11.66 -13.47
CA ALA A 256 -13.46 -10.97 -12.25
C ALA A 256 -14.43 -9.81 -12.53
N ALA A 257 -14.09 -8.96 -13.49
CA ALA A 257 -14.93 -7.85 -13.94
C ALA A 257 -16.33 -8.32 -14.39
N VAL A 258 -16.43 -9.46 -15.09
CA VAL A 258 -17.73 -10.07 -15.48
C VAL A 258 -18.54 -10.50 -14.25
N ARG A 259 -17.91 -11.12 -13.24
CA ARG A 259 -18.58 -11.57 -12.01
C ARG A 259 -19.07 -10.40 -11.16
N GLU A 260 -18.27 -9.35 -11.08
CA GLU A 260 -18.57 -8.11 -10.35
C GLU A 260 -19.60 -7.24 -11.08
N GLY A 261 -19.94 -7.56 -12.34
CA GLY A 261 -20.93 -6.84 -13.12
C GLY A 261 -20.48 -5.43 -13.52
N THR A 262 -19.18 -5.19 -13.61
CA THR A 262 -18.65 -3.87 -14.04
C THR A 262 -19.01 -3.60 -15.50
N GLU A 263 -19.09 -2.33 -15.89
CA GLU A 263 -19.39 -1.94 -17.28
C GLU A 263 -18.44 -2.62 -18.29
N MET A 264 -17.16 -2.70 -17.93
CA MET A 264 -16.12 -3.37 -18.72
C MET A 264 -16.33 -4.89 -18.78
N GLY A 265 -16.71 -5.50 -17.66
CA GLY A 265 -17.05 -6.93 -17.60
C GLY A 265 -18.24 -7.27 -18.49
N LEU A 266 -19.29 -6.45 -18.48
CA LEU A 266 -20.47 -6.65 -19.33
C LEU A 266 -20.12 -6.60 -20.83
N LYS A 267 -19.27 -5.64 -21.23
CA LYS A 267 -18.77 -5.52 -22.61
C LYS A 267 -17.89 -6.72 -23.01
N ALA A 268 -17.08 -7.25 -22.09
CA ALA A 268 -16.19 -8.37 -22.35
C ALA A 268 -16.88 -9.75 -22.41
N LYS A 269 -18.02 -9.92 -21.71
CA LYS A 269 -18.68 -11.22 -21.49
C LYS A 269 -18.95 -12.00 -22.78
N ALA A 270 -19.58 -11.36 -23.78
CA ALA A 270 -19.97 -12.03 -25.02
C ALA A 270 -18.75 -12.51 -25.84
N ALA A 271 -17.69 -11.71 -25.89
CA ALA A 271 -16.44 -12.09 -26.56
C ALA A 271 -15.77 -13.28 -25.83
N MET A 272 -15.78 -13.28 -24.50
CA MET A 272 -15.19 -14.36 -23.71
C MET A 272 -15.94 -15.69 -23.86
N GLU A 273 -17.27 -15.67 -23.89
CA GLU A 273 -18.10 -16.88 -24.05
C GLU A 273 -17.97 -17.49 -25.47
N SER A 274 -17.82 -16.64 -26.49
CA SER A 274 -17.61 -17.08 -27.88
C SER A 274 -16.17 -17.47 -28.22
N GLY A 275 -15.21 -17.18 -27.33
CA GLY A 275 -13.77 -17.40 -27.58
C GLY A 275 -13.12 -16.33 -28.47
N ALA A 276 -13.82 -15.25 -28.78
CA ALA A 276 -13.30 -14.09 -29.48
C ALA A 276 -12.38 -13.25 -28.58
N LEU A 277 -11.61 -12.34 -29.20
CA LEU A 277 -10.84 -11.35 -28.45
C LEU A 277 -11.74 -10.19 -28.01
N VAL A 278 -11.52 -9.72 -26.78
CA VAL A 278 -12.07 -8.44 -26.31
C VAL A 278 -11.34 -7.31 -27.03
N THR A 279 -12.02 -6.17 -27.23
CA THR A 279 -11.43 -5.05 -27.99
C THR A 279 -10.17 -4.50 -27.32
N ASP A 280 -9.25 -4.02 -28.14
CA ASP A 280 -7.92 -3.59 -27.69
C ASP A 280 -8.00 -2.46 -26.66
N GLU A 281 -8.93 -1.51 -26.84
CA GLU A 281 -9.12 -0.38 -25.93
C GLU A 281 -9.47 -0.82 -24.52
N ILE A 282 -10.33 -1.85 -24.40
CA ILE A 282 -10.75 -2.40 -23.11
C ILE A 282 -9.56 -3.02 -22.38
N VAL A 283 -8.79 -3.85 -23.09
CA VAL A 283 -7.70 -4.61 -22.48
C VAL A 283 -6.52 -3.71 -22.12
N ILE A 284 -6.20 -2.74 -22.97
CA ILE A 284 -5.14 -1.74 -22.72
C ILE A 284 -5.49 -0.92 -21.48
N GLY A 285 -6.72 -0.45 -21.34
CA GLY A 285 -7.16 0.32 -20.17
C GLY A 285 -6.96 -0.46 -18.86
N ILE A 286 -7.40 -1.73 -18.84
CA ILE A 286 -7.25 -2.60 -17.66
C ILE A 286 -5.77 -2.81 -17.30
N ILE A 287 -4.91 -3.00 -18.28
CA ILE A 287 -3.46 -3.20 -18.04
C ILE A 287 -2.80 -1.90 -17.57
N LYS A 288 -3.18 -0.75 -18.12
CA LYS A 288 -2.62 0.57 -17.77
C LYS A 288 -2.79 0.88 -16.29
N ASP A 289 -3.95 0.57 -15.73
CA ASP A 289 -4.22 0.80 -14.31
C ASP A 289 -3.55 -0.26 -13.44
N ALA A 290 -3.54 -1.53 -13.88
CA ALA A 290 -3.00 -2.62 -13.09
C ALA A 290 -1.47 -2.58 -12.94
N ILE A 291 -0.71 -2.16 -13.96
CA ILE A 291 0.75 -2.03 -13.90
C ILE A 291 1.19 -1.00 -12.85
N LYS A 292 0.36 0.00 -12.55
CA LYS A 292 0.66 1.03 -11.54
C LYS A 292 0.47 0.55 -10.10
N SER A 293 -0.05 -0.66 -9.90
CA SER A 293 -0.21 -1.24 -8.57
C SER A 293 1.14 -1.35 -7.85
N PRO A 294 1.20 -1.10 -6.53
CA PRO A 294 2.41 -1.29 -5.73
C PRO A 294 3.02 -2.70 -5.87
N GLU A 295 2.20 -3.71 -6.13
CA GLU A 295 2.66 -5.09 -6.35
C GLU A 295 3.55 -5.22 -7.60
N CYS A 296 3.34 -4.38 -8.61
CA CYS A 296 4.03 -4.41 -9.88
C CYS A 296 5.29 -3.54 -9.90
N ARG A 297 5.66 -2.90 -8.77
CA ARG A 297 6.82 -2.01 -8.66
C ARG A 297 8.13 -2.69 -9.05
N ARG A 298 8.29 -3.97 -8.70
CA ARG A 298 9.47 -4.78 -9.05
C ARG A 298 9.40 -5.36 -10.47
N GLY A 299 8.37 -5.00 -11.22
CA GLY A 299 8.04 -5.56 -12.52
C GLY A 299 6.87 -6.54 -12.44
N PHE A 300 6.58 -7.14 -13.59
CA PHE A 300 5.34 -7.88 -13.81
C PHE A 300 5.51 -9.00 -14.83
N ILE A 301 4.56 -9.93 -14.80
CA ILE A 301 4.32 -10.97 -15.80
C ILE A 301 2.99 -10.65 -16.45
N LEU A 302 2.99 -10.33 -17.75
CA LEU A 302 1.76 -10.23 -18.53
C LEU A 302 1.39 -11.62 -19.06
N ASP A 303 0.30 -12.19 -18.56
CA ASP A 303 -0.24 -13.48 -19.02
C ASP A 303 -1.48 -13.26 -19.89
N GLY A 304 -1.32 -13.54 -21.19
CA GLY A 304 -2.40 -13.42 -22.15
C GLY A 304 -2.62 -12.00 -22.70
N PHE A 305 -1.63 -11.11 -22.56
CA PHE A 305 -1.54 -9.81 -23.23
C PHE A 305 -0.07 -9.51 -23.52
N PRO A 306 0.28 -8.90 -24.67
CA PRO A 306 -0.60 -8.53 -25.78
C PRO A 306 -1.03 -9.73 -26.65
N ARG A 307 -2.18 -9.61 -27.32
CA ARG A 307 -2.74 -10.60 -28.26
C ARG A 307 -2.85 -10.11 -29.70
N THR A 308 -2.67 -8.82 -29.94
CA THR A 308 -2.61 -8.18 -31.25
C THR A 308 -1.34 -7.33 -31.33
N VAL A 309 -0.87 -7.01 -32.53
CA VAL A 309 0.30 -6.13 -32.72
C VAL A 309 0.01 -4.73 -32.18
N VAL A 310 -1.22 -4.22 -32.35
CA VAL A 310 -1.64 -2.92 -31.81
C VAL A 310 -1.52 -2.87 -30.29
N GLN A 311 -1.93 -3.94 -29.59
CA GLN A 311 -1.74 -4.05 -28.14
C GLN A 311 -0.24 -4.05 -27.76
N ALA A 312 0.61 -4.69 -28.56
CA ALA A 312 2.05 -4.75 -28.30
C ALA A 312 2.73 -3.39 -28.49
N GLU A 313 2.38 -2.67 -29.56
CA GLU A 313 2.84 -1.29 -29.81
C GLU A 313 2.42 -0.36 -28.67
N LYS A 314 1.14 -0.41 -28.27
CA LYS A 314 0.62 0.41 -27.17
C LYS A 314 1.26 0.10 -25.83
N LEU A 315 1.55 -1.17 -25.55
CA LEU A 315 2.29 -1.55 -24.35
C LEU A 315 3.71 -0.97 -24.36
N ASP A 316 4.43 -1.10 -25.48
CA ASP A 316 5.80 -0.58 -25.60
C ASP A 316 5.82 0.96 -25.48
N GLU A 317 4.85 1.67 -26.08
CA GLU A 317 4.66 3.12 -25.92
C GLU A 317 4.45 3.50 -24.43
N MET A 318 3.52 2.83 -23.75
CA MET A 318 3.21 3.10 -22.35
C MET A 318 4.41 2.88 -21.43
N LEU A 319 5.18 1.80 -21.65
CA LEU A 319 6.37 1.54 -20.85
C LEU A 319 7.48 2.55 -21.12
N ALA A 320 7.62 3.00 -22.37
CA ALA A 320 8.59 4.03 -22.75
C ALA A 320 8.31 5.38 -22.09
N GLU A 321 7.03 5.78 -21.94
CA GLU A 321 6.63 6.98 -21.18
C GLU A 321 7.14 6.94 -19.73
N GLU A 322 7.16 5.75 -19.12
CA GLU A 322 7.66 5.52 -17.76
C GLU A 322 9.17 5.21 -17.71
N LYS A 323 9.89 5.37 -18.85
CA LYS A 323 11.32 5.03 -19.00
C LYS A 323 11.64 3.56 -18.66
N THR A 324 10.69 2.68 -18.92
CA THR A 324 10.84 1.24 -18.76
C THR A 324 10.61 0.52 -20.10
N GLN A 325 10.87 -0.78 -20.15
CA GLN A 325 10.65 -1.58 -21.35
C GLN A 325 10.33 -3.03 -21.00
N VAL A 326 9.78 -3.76 -21.95
CA VAL A 326 9.70 -5.23 -21.89
C VAL A 326 11.11 -5.80 -21.95
N ASP A 327 11.49 -6.61 -20.96
CA ASP A 327 12.82 -7.22 -20.86
C ASP A 327 12.91 -8.51 -21.68
N LYS A 328 11.89 -9.38 -21.55
CA LYS A 328 11.80 -10.68 -22.21
C LYS A 328 10.37 -11.05 -22.56
N VAL A 329 10.22 -11.78 -23.67
CA VAL A 329 8.95 -12.37 -24.08
C VAL A 329 9.14 -13.86 -24.23
N ILE A 330 8.48 -14.65 -23.38
CA ILE A 330 8.58 -16.11 -23.36
C ILE A 330 7.43 -16.68 -24.17
N ASN A 331 7.74 -17.30 -25.31
CA ASN A 331 6.77 -18.03 -26.12
C ASN A 331 6.75 -19.51 -25.73
N PHE A 332 5.57 -19.99 -25.38
CA PHE A 332 5.32 -21.39 -25.02
C PHE A 332 4.96 -22.17 -26.28
N ASN A 333 5.97 -22.80 -26.89
CA ASN A 333 5.80 -23.58 -28.10
C ASN A 333 5.26 -24.98 -27.77
N ILE A 334 4.13 -25.33 -28.37
CA ILE A 334 3.44 -26.61 -28.17
C ILE A 334 2.51 -26.90 -29.36
N PRO A 335 2.44 -28.15 -29.86
CA PRO A 335 1.53 -28.51 -30.96
C PRO A 335 0.05 -28.40 -30.57
N ASP A 336 -0.81 -27.96 -31.49
CA ASP A 336 -2.26 -27.84 -31.26
C ASP A 336 -2.92 -29.17 -30.85
N THR A 337 -2.41 -30.29 -31.38
CA THR A 337 -2.95 -31.63 -31.15
C THR A 337 -2.93 -32.03 -29.67
N VAL A 338 -1.99 -31.53 -28.88
CA VAL A 338 -1.90 -31.84 -27.44
C VAL A 338 -2.69 -30.88 -26.55
N LEU A 339 -3.21 -29.77 -27.11
CA LEU A 339 -3.92 -28.74 -26.34
C LEU A 339 -5.36 -29.14 -26.00
N VAL A 340 -5.98 -29.98 -26.84
CA VAL A 340 -7.36 -30.47 -26.63
C VAL A 340 -7.47 -31.18 -25.29
N ASP A 341 -6.61 -32.18 -25.05
CA ASP A 341 -6.58 -32.94 -23.80
C ASP A 341 -6.28 -32.04 -22.60
N ARG A 342 -5.33 -31.11 -22.76
CA ARG A 342 -4.93 -30.17 -21.69
C ARG A 342 -6.05 -29.22 -21.27
N ILE A 343 -6.91 -28.81 -22.21
CA ILE A 343 -8.04 -27.94 -21.91
C ILE A 343 -9.21 -28.75 -21.32
N ALA A 344 -9.52 -29.91 -21.89
CA ALA A 344 -10.61 -30.76 -21.42
C ALA A 344 -10.40 -31.23 -19.97
N GLY A 345 -9.14 -31.53 -19.60
CA GLY A 345 -8.78 -31.96 -18.26
C GLY A 345 -8.56 -30.83 -17.25
N ARG A 346 -8.67 -29.56 -17.64
CA ARG A 346 -8.37 -28.41 -16.77
C ARG A 346 -9.41 -28.23 -15.67
N ARG A 347 -8.93 -27.93 -14.47
CA ARG A 347 -9.73 -27.51 -13.32
C ARG A 347 -9.13 -26.23 -12.75
N VAL A 348 -9.95 -25.30 -12.30
CA VAL A 348 -9.49 -23.99 -11.80
C VAL A 348 -10.21 -23.66 -10.51
N HIS A 349 -9.47 -23.13 -9.54
CA HIS A 349 -10.05 -22.59 -8.33
C HIS A 349 -10.53 -21.14 -8.57
N PRO A 350 -11.83 -20.83 -8.47
CA PRO A 350 -12.37 -19.52 -8.88
C PRO A 350 -11.81 -18.32 -8.14
N ALA A 351 -11.51 -18.47 -6.85
CA ALA A 351 -11.07 -17.39 -5.97
C ALA A 351 -9.57 -17.08 -6.15
N SER A 352 -8.72 -18.10 -6.31
CA SER A 352 -7.27 -17.91 -6.41
C SER A 352 -6.72 -17.93 -7.84
N GLY A 353 -7.48 -18.44 -8.81
CA GLY A 353 -6.99 -18.68 -10.18
C GLY A 353 -6.06 -19.90 -10.34
N ARG A 354 -5.75 -20.62 -9.25
CA ARG A 354 -4.90 -21.83 -9.29
C ARG A 354 -5.46 -22.85 -10.27
N SER A 355 -4.58 -23.41 -11.10
CA SER A 355 -4.94 -24.34 -12.18
C SER A 355 -4.42 -25.75 -11.90
N TYR A 356 -5.31 -26.72 -12.12
CA TYR A 356 -5.09 -28.14 -11.96
C TYR A 356 -5.43 -28.87 -13.26
N HIS A 357 -5.01 -30.12 -13.36
CA HIS A 357 -5.35 -30.97 -14.48
C HIS A 357 -5.56 -32.41 -14.01
N VAL A 358 -6.69 -33.03 -14.38
CA VAL A 358 -7.08 -34.38 -13.91
C VAL A 358 -5.99 -35.46 -14.09
N LYS A 359 -5.19 -35.37 -15.17
CA LYS A 359 -4.03 -36.24 -15.45
C LYS A 359 -2.66 -35.65 -15.10
N PHE A 360 -2.32 -34.47 -15.62
CA PHE A 360 -0.95 -33.94 -15.58
C PHE A 360 -0.58 -33.19 -14.30
N ASN A 361 -1.57 -32.70 -13.54
CA ASN A 361 -1.39 -32.00 -12.27
C ASN A 361 -2.65 -32.15 -11.41
N PRO A 362 -2.98 -33.38 -10.97
CA PRO A 362 -4.21 -33.65 -10.24
C PRO A 362 -4.18 -32.97 -8.87
N PRO A 363 -5.32 -32.48 -8.36
CA PRO A 363 -5.40 -32.04 -6.97
C PRO A 363 -5.20 -33.22 -6.03
N LYS A 364 -4.75 -32.95 -4.79
CA LYS A 364 -4.58 -33.96 -3.74
C LYS A 364 -5.89 -34.66 -3.40
N VAL A 365 -6.99 -33.91 -3.43
CA VAL A 365 -8.35 -34.42 -3.26
C VAL A 365 -9.16 -34.04 -4.50
N GLU A 366 -9.82 -35.03 -5.10
CA GLU A 366 -10.58 -34.82 -6.33
C GLU A 366 -11.61 -33.68 -6.18
N GLY A 367 -11.59 -32.77 -7.14
CA GLY A 367 -12.49 -31.62 -7.18
C GLY A 367 -12.25 -30.55 -6.13
N LYS A 368 -11.17 -30.59 -5.35
CA LYS A 368 -10.86 -29.60 -4.31
C LYS A 368 -9.51 -28.93 -4.51
N ASP A 369 -9.44 -27.65 -4.16
CA ASP A 369 -8.21 -26.88 -4.14
C ASP A 369 -7.29 -27.32 -2.99
N ASP A 370 -6.00 -27.48 -3.26
CA ASP A 370 -5.04 -28.05 -2.29
C ASP A 370 -4.74 -27.16 -1.09
N VAL A 371 -5.05 -25.87 -1.18
CA VAL A 371 -4.74 -24.87 -0.15
C VAL A 371 -5.96 -24.57 0.71
N THR A 372 -7.12 -24.40 0.07
CA THR A 372 -8.36 -23.94 0.71
C THR A 372 -9.35 -25.08 0.96
N GLY A 373 -9.25 -26.18 0.21
CA GLY A 373 -10.25 -27.26 0.21
C GLY A 373 -11.55 -26.89 -0.53
N GLU A 374 -11.63 -25.70 -1.12
CA GLU A 374 -12.81 -25.21 -1.86
C GLU A 374 -12.98 -25.94 -3.21
N PRO A 375 -14.21 -26.00 -3.76
CA PRO A 375 -14.47 -26.71 -5.01
C PRO A 375 -13.74 -26.12 -6.22
N LEU A 376 -13.19 -27.00 -7.05
CA LEU A 376 -12.64 -26.65 -8.36
C LEU A 376 -13.73 -26.71 -9.44
N ILE A 377 -13.63 -25.81 -10.43
CA ILE A 377 -14.55 -25.78 -11.57
C ILE A 377 -13.83 -26.01 -12.89
N GLN A 378 -14.56 -26.48 -13.89
CA GLN A 378 -14.15 -26.33 -15.30
C GLN A 378 -14.71 -25.01 -15.81
N ARG A 379 -13.92 -24.23 -16.56
CA ARG A 379 -14.39 -22.96 -17.09
C ARG A 379 -15.40 -23.21 -18.22
N LYS A 380 -16.37 -22.30 -18.40
CA LYS A 380 -17.36 -22.40 -19.49
C LYS A 380 -16.72 -22.39 -20.88
N ASP A 381 -15.58 -21.69 -21.02
CA ASP A 381 -14.80 -21.60 -22.27
C ASP A 381 -13.81 -22.76 -22.47
N ASP A 382 -13.83 -23.79 -21.61
CA ASP A 382 -13.02 -25.02 -21.71
C ASP A 382 -13.76 -26.13 -22.47
N SER A 383 -14.36 -25.78 -23.60
CA SER A 383 -14.98 -26.72 -24.55
C SER A 383 -14.11 -26.89 -25.79
N VAL A 384 -14.24 -28.04 -26.48
CA VAL A 384 -13.52 -28.32 -27.73
C VAL A 384 -13.87 -27.29 -28.82
N ALA A 385 -15.15 -26.92 -28.91
CA ALA A 385 -15.61 -25.93 -29.88
C ALA A 385 -14.99 -24.55 -29.61
N THR A 386 -15.01 -24.08 -28.36
CA THR A 386 -14.41 -22.79 -27.98
C THR A 386 -12.88 -22.81 -28.14
N LEU A 387 -12.24 -23.95 -27.89
CA LEU A 387 -10.79 -24.11 -28.10
C LEU A 387 -10.41 -23.90 -29.56
N SER A 388 -11.17 -24.47 -30.50
CA SER A 388 -10.90 -24.31 -31.94
C SER A 388 -10.91 -22.83 -32.35
N THR A 389 -11.95 -22.08 -31.95
CA THR A 389 -12.04 -20.63 -32.20
C THR A 389 -10.87 -19.87 -31.59
N ARG A 390 -10.48 -20.22 -30.36
CA ARG A 390 -9.36 -19.56 -29.67
C ARG A 390 -8.00 -19.86 -30.29
N LEU A 391 -7.80 -21.07 -30.82
CA LEU A 391 -6.58 -21.43 -31.55
C LEU A 391 -6.52 -20.69 -32.87
N GLN A 392 -7.61 -20.63 -33.63
CA GLN A 392 -7.68 -19.83 -34.85
C GLN A 392 -7.38 -18.35 -34.58
N ALA A 393 -7.96 -17.78 -33.52
CA ALA A 393 -7.70 -16.41 -33.11
C ALA A 393 -6.22 -16.20 -32.70
N PHE A 394 -5.63 -17.15 -31.97
CA PHE A 394 -4.22 -17.11 -31.59
C PHE A 394 -3.31 -17.09 -32.83
N HIS A 395 -3.49 -18.04 -33.75
CA HIS A 395 -2.67 -18.13 -34.97
C HIS A 395 -2.84 -16.91 -35.87
N LYS A 396 -4.05 -16.36 -35.95
CA LYS A 396 -4.34 -15.20 -36.81
C LYS A 396 -3.83 -13.87 -36.23
N GLN A 397 -3.98 -13.66 -34.91
CA GLN A 397 -3.82 -12.34 -34.30
C GLN A 397 -2.62 -12.25 -33.35
N THR A 398 -2.31 -13.33 -32.64
CA THR A 398 -1.26 -13.38 -31.61
C THR A 398 0.06 -13.90 -32.17
N GLN A 399 0.05 -14.78 -33.18
CA GLN A 399 1.27 -15.21 -33.86
C GLN A 399 2.09 -14.03 -34.44
N PRO A 400 1.49 -12.99 -35.05
CA PRO A 400 2.23 -11.78 -35.46
C PRO A 400 2.93 -11.03 -34.31
N VAL A 401 2.43 -11.13 -33.08
CA VAL A 401 3.05 -10.53 -31.88
C VAL A 401 4.37 -11.22 -31.54
N ILE A 402 4.45 -12.53 -31.77
CA ILE A 402 5.69 -13.31 -31.60
C ILE A 402 6.75 -12.76 -32.55
N ASP A 403 6.39 -12.53 -33.82
CA ASP A 403 7.31 -11.97 -34.80
C ASP A 403 7.71 -10.52 -34.47
N PHE A 404 6.78 -9.72 -33.96
CA PHE A 404 7.04 -8.36 -33.49
C PHE A 404 8.14 -8.34 -32.42
N TYR A 405 8.03 -9.13 -31.35
CA TYR A 405 9.04 -9.19 -30.30
C TYR A 405 10.31 -9.96 -30.70
N ARG A 406 10.22 -10.87 -31.67
CA ARG A 406 11.41 -11.52 -32.26
C ARG A 406 12.30 -10.51 -32.97
N LYS A 407 11.72 -9.60 -33.76
CA LYS A 407 12.46 -8.52 -34.44
C LYS A 407 13.15 -7.57 -33.46
N GLN A 408 12.58 -7.38 -32.28
CA GLN A 408 13.20 -6.58 -31.20
C GLN A 408 14.28 -7.33 -30.40
N GLY A 409 14.53 -8.62 -30.67
CA GLY A 409 15.49 -9.43 -29.92
C GLY A 409 15.06 -9.78 -28.49
N LYS A 410 13.78 -9.59 -28.16
CA LYS A 410 13.22 -9.82 -26.80
C LYS A 410 12.62 -11.23 -26.64
N LEU A 411 12.29 -11.89 -27.75
CA LEU A 411 11.62 -13.19 -27.76
C LEU A 411 12.57 -14.34 -27.38
N VAL A 412 12.08 -15.25 -26.54
CA VAL A 412 12.70 -16.54 -26.24
C VAL A 412 11.65 -17.65 -26.32
N GLU A 413 12.04 -18.77 -26.94
CA GLU A 413 11.18 -19.93 -27.13
C GLU A 413 11.39 -20.95 -26.00
N VAL A 414 10.28 -21.47 -25.45
CA VAL A 414 10.28 -22.55 -24.46
C VAL A 414 9.47 -23.71 -25.00
N ASN A 415 10.03 -24.92 -24.96
CA ASN A 415 9.31 -26.14 -25.29
C ASN A 415 8.34 -26.48 -24.16
N ALA A 416 7.05 -26.22 -24.37
CA ALA A 416 5.99 -26.47 -23.40
C ALA A 416 5.36 -27.87 -23.53
N ASN A 417 5.83 -28.68 -24.50
CA ASN A 417 5.45 -30.09 -24.67
C ASN A 417 6.34 -31.04 -23.86
N THR A 418 6.74 -30.63 -22.66
CA THR A 418 7.52 -31.43 -21.71
C THR A 418 6.88 -31.39 -20.33
N GLU A 419 7.45 -32.12 -19.38
CA GLU A 419 7.05 -32.04 -17.98
C GLU A 419 7.17 -30.63 -17.42
N MET A 420 6.29 -30.29 -16.48
CA MET A 420 6.19 -28.97 -15.85
C MET A 420 7.54 -28.47 -15.30
N LYS A 421 8.31 -29.36 -14.64
CA LYS A 421 9.63 -29.02 -14.07
C LYS A 421 10.62 -28.58 -15.14
N ASN A 422 10.63 -29.25 -16.30
CA ASN A 422 11.54 -28.90 -17.39
C ASN A 422 11.19 -27.57 -18.04
N VAL A 423 9.89 -27.24 -18.11
CA VAL A 423 9.43 -25.91 -18.56
C VAL A 423 9.88 -24.83 -17.58
N THR A 424 9.74 -25.08 -16.26
CA THR A 424 10.22 -24.16 -15.22
C THR A 424 11.72 -23.91 -15.32
N THR A 425 12.53 -24.96 -15.50
CA THR A 425 13.98 -24.82 -15.69
C THR A 425 14.34 -23.97 -16.92
N GLN A 426 13.68 -24.20 -18.07
CA GLN A 426 13.90 -23.40 -19.27
C GLN A 426 13.58 -21.91 -19.05
N ILE A 427 12.51 -21.60 -18.31
CA ILE A 427 12.12 -20.23 -17.96
C ILE A 427 13.18 -19.59 -17.04
N ARG A 428 13.68 -20.31 -16.04
CA ARG A 428 14.74 -19.81 -15.14
C ARG A 428 16.02 -19.45 -15.89
N THR A 429 16.47 -20.35 -16.76
CA THR A 429 17.64 -20.11 -17.62
C THR A 429 17.42 -18.87 -18.51
N THR A 430 16.21 -18.72 -19.06
CA THR A 430 15.85 -17.57 -19.91
C THR A 430 15.89 -16.24 -19.17
N LEU A 431 15.41 -16.23 -17.92
CA LEU A 431 15.35 -15.01 -17.13
C LEU A 431 16.69 -14.67 -16.45
N GLY A 432 17.70 -15.55 -16.54
CA GLY A 432 19.09 -15.26 -16.21
C GLY A 432 19.46 -15.53 -14.75
N ASP A 433 19.00 -16.67 -14.21
CA ASP A 433 19.50 -17.19 -12.94
C ASP A 433 20.73 -18.07 -13.21
N ASN A 434 21.90 -17.43 -13.24
CA ASN A 434 23.22 -18.06 -13.10
C ASN A 434 24.08 -17.20 -12.19
#